data_AF-A0A2J4YNI2-F1
#
_entry.id   AF-A0A2J4YNI2-F1
#
_cell.length_a   1.000
_cell.length_b   1.000
_cell.length_c   1.000
_cell.angle_alpha   90.00
_cell.angle_beta   90.00
_cell.angle_gamma   90.00
#
_symmetry.space_group_name_H-M   'P 1'
#
loop_
_entity.id
_entity.type
_entity.pdbx_description
1 polymer ?
#
loop_
_entity_poly.entity_id
_entity_poly.type
_entity_poly.pdbx_seq_one_letter_code
_entity_poly.pdbx_strand_id
1 'polypeptide(L)'
;MANGNNVQPVCTEKGALSGKDSNQSALIGAWKMVKFETGTGEELKEIPYTGQLIITDAGTLSAQASNPDKTVPDSAYTVNGYEALYGDIKIDDVAGRFILTVNSALASGLIGQKMERAFHLTGNKLELSPVDKGEGWRVTYERYR
;
A
#
# COMPACT_ATOMS: atom_id res chain seq x y z
N MET A 1 -25.86 -15.56 -53.97
CA MET A 1 -24.40 -15.47 -54.17
C MET A 1 -23.93 -14.17 -53.55
N ALA A 2 -22.99 -14.26 -52.61
CA ALA A 2 -22.45 -13.15 -51.85
C ALA A 2 -21.47 -12.33 -52.69
N ASN A 3 -21.33 -11.03 -52.40
CA ASN A 3 -20.08 -10.30 -52.57
C ASN A 3 -20.02 -9.21 -51.49
N GLY A 4 -19.21 -9.48 -50.47
CA GLY A 4 -18.94 -8.57 -49.37
C GLY A 4 -17.88 -7.54 -49.77
N ASN A 5 -18.07 -6.30 -49.32
CA ASN A 5 -16.98 -5.35 -49.14
C ASN A 5 -16.89 -5.04 -47.65
N ASN A 6 -15.95 -5.74 -47.01
CA ASN A 6 -15.54 -5.54 -45.64
C ASN A 6 -14.61 -4.31 -45.60
N VAL A 7 -15.12 -3.16 -45.13
CA VAL A 7 -14.28 -1.99 -44.87
C VAL A 7 -13.76 -2.11 -43.44
N GLN A 8 -12.52 -2.56 -43.29
CA GLN A 8 -11.80 -2.46 -42.03
C GLN A 8 -11.24 -1.03 -41.88
N PRO A 9 -11.38 -0.37 -40.73
CA PRO A 9 -10.66 0.87 -40.49
C PRO A 9 -9.18 0.54 -40.25
N VAL A 10 -8.32 1.04 -41.13
CA VAL A 10 -6.87 1.10 -40.94
C VAL A 10 -6.60 2.16 -39.88
N CYS A 11 -6.31 1.73 -38.66
CA CYS A 11 -5.60 2.55 -37.69
C CYS A 11 -4.12 2.18 -37.78
N THR A 12 -3.34 3.07 -38.37
CA THR A 12 -1.89 2.99 -38.50
C THR A 12 -1.25 2.89 -37.11
N GLU A 13 -0.63 1.75 -36.78
CA GLU A 13 0.19 1.62 -35.56
C GLU A 13 1.47 2.43 -35.73
N LYS A 14 1.38 3.69 -35.29
CA LYS A 14 2.51 4.59 -35.12
C LYS A 14 3.32 4.14 -33.92
N GLY A 15 4.44 3.47 -34.18
CA GLY A 15 5.65 3.55 -33.37
C GLY A 15 5.62 2.79 -32.04
N ALA A 16 6.61 1.90 -31.90
CA ALA A 16 7.01 1.26 -30.67
C ALA A 16 6.91 2.18 -29.44
N LEU A 17 6.19 1.74 -28.41
CA LEU A 17 6.39 2.23 -27.04
C LEU A 17 7.71 1.65 -26.52
N SER A 18 8.80 2.21 -27.03
CA SER A 18 10.12 2.14 -26.43
C SER A 18 10.18 3.21 -25.34
N GLY A 19 9.89 2.81 -24.11
CA GLY A 19 10.14 3.60 -22.92
C GLY A 19 9.81 2.79 -21.68
N LYS A 20 10.81 2.31 -20.95
CA LYS A 20 10.63 2.06 -19.52
C LYS A 20 10.34 3.43 -18.92
N ASP A 21 9.11 3.68 -18.49
CA ASP A 21 8.80 4.87 -17.70
C ASP A 21 9.62 4.84 -16.41
N SER A 22 10.75 5.53 -16.42
CA SER A 22 11.64 5.68 -15.26
C SER A 22 11.09 6.66 -14.22
N ASN A 23 9.77 6.83 -14.17
CA ASN A 23 9.09 7.84 -13.34
C ASN A 23 8.03 7.23 -12.40
N GLN A 24 7.96 5.90 -12.32
CA GLN A 24 7.08 5.20 -11.42
C GLN A 24 7.78 4.98 -10.08
N SER A 25 7.13 5.39 -8.98
CA SER A 25 7.68 5.26 -7.63
C SER A 25 8.16 3.83 -7.37
N ALA A 26 9.33 3.70 -6.74
CA ALA A 26 9.82 2.42 -6.28
C ALA A 26 8.91 1.79 -5.21
N LEU A 27 7.96 2.54 -4.64
CA LEU A 27 6.99 2.04 -3.68
C LEU A 27 5.91 1.14 -4.32
N ILE A 28 5.67 1.29 -5.63
CA ILE A 28 4.69 0.46 -6.35
C ILE A 28 5.10 -1.01 -6.31
N GLY A 29 4.14 -1.89 -6.02
CA GLY A 29 4.32 -3.33 -5.97
C GLY A 29 3.63 -4.00 -4.78
N ALA A 30 3.97 -5.28 -4.59
CA ALA A 30 3.46 -6.10 -3.51
C ALA A 30 4.53 -6.31 -2.44
N TRP A 31 4.15 -6.15 -1.18
CA TRP A 31 5.03 -6.16 -0.03
C TRP A 31 4.51 -7.11 1.05
N LYS A 32 5.36 -8.01 1.52
CA LYS A 32 5.09 -8.95 2.61
C LYS A 32 5.57 -8.35 3.91
N MET A 33 4.69 -8.31 4.92
CA MET A 33 5.09 -7.87 6.26
C MET A 33 6.07 -8.89 6.86
N VAL A 34 7.21 -8.39 7.36
CA VAL A 34 8.23 -9.22 8.03
C VAL A 34 8.45 -8.81 9.48
N LYS A 35 8.05 -7.59 9.85
CA LYS A 35 8.13 -7.10 11.21
C LYS A 35 7.05 -6.06 11.46
N PHE A 36 6.41 -6.12 12.62
CA PHE A 36 5.51 -5.07 13.09
C PHE A 36 5.84 -4.72 14.53
N GLU A 37 5.99 -3.44 14.81
CA GLU A 37 6.37 -2.94 16.12
C GLU A 37 5.44 -1.82 16.55
N THR A 38 5.05 -1.79 17.82
CA THR A 38 4.23 -0.72 18.40
C THR A 38 4.69 -0.37 19.81
N GLY A 39 4.40 0.85 20.25
CA GLY A 39 4.78 1.39 21.54
C GLY A 39 4.73 2.91 21.54
N THR A 40 5.40 3.52 22.52
CA THR A 40 5.41 4.98 22.69
C THR A 40 6.82 5.53 22.53
N GLY A 41 7.00 6.56 21.71
CA GLY A 41 8.30 7.17 21.49
C GLY A 41 9.29 6.22 20.80
N GLU A 42 10.46 6.00 21.41
CA GLU A 42 11.51 5.12 20.86
C GLU A 42 11.38 3.66 21.33
N GLU A 43 10.49 3.38 22.30
CA GLU A 43 10.29 2.04 22.86
C GLU A 43 9.22 1.27 22.08
N LEU A 44 9.57 0.83 20.87
CA LEU A 44 8.71 -0.06 20.07
C LEU A 44 8.99 -1.52 20.43
N LYS A 45 7.92 -2.30 20.57
CA LYS A 45 7.98 -3.76 20.80
C LYS A 45 7.36 -4.49 19.63
N GLU A 46 8.00 -5.57 19.23
CA GLU A 46 7.50 -6.43 18.16
C GLU A 46 6.23 -7.16 18.59
N ILE A 47 5.22 -7.18 17.70
CA ILE A 47 4.02 -7.98 17.86
C ILE A 47 3.95 -8.94 16.66
N PRO A 48 3.55 -10.21 16.86
CA PRO A 48 3.59 -11.25 15.81
C PRO A 48 2.51 -11.06 14.72
N TYR A 49 2.28 -9.84 14.25
CA TYR A 49 1.40 -9.60 13.11
C TYR A 49 2.01 -10.16 11.83
N THR A 50 1.12 -10.66 10.97
CA THR A 50 1.46 -11.04 9.59
C THR A 50 0.53 -10.29 8.64
N GLY A 51 0.96 -10.05 7.42
CA GLY A 51 0.18 -9.23 6.52
C GLY A 51 0.87 -8.90 5.21
N GLN A 52 0.22 -8.05 4.44
CA GLN A 52 0.74 -7.53 3.19
C GLN A 52 0.25 -6.11 2.90
N LEU A 53 1.02 -5.43 2.06
CA LEU A 53 0.71 -4.13 1.52
C LEU A 53 0.85 -4.20 0.00
N ILE A 54 -0.20 -3.84 -0.73
CA ILE A 54 -0.21 -3.80 -2.20
C ILE A 54 -0.42 -2.36 -2.62
N ILE A 55 0.48 -1.85 -3.46
CA ILE A 55 0.40 -0.51 -4.03
C ILE A 55 0.46 -0.63 -5.54
N THR A 56 -0.53 -0.07 -6.23
CA THR A 56 -0.68 -0.20 -7.67
C THR A 56 -0.26 1.07 -8.40
N ASP A 57 0.15 0.93 -9.65
CA ASP A 57 0.41 2.04 -10.57
C ASP A 57 -0.86 2.87 -10.89
N ALA A 58 -2.03 2.28 -10.69
CA ALA A 58 -3.33 2.96 -10.76
C ALA A 58 -3.60 3.92 -9.59
N GLY A 59 -2.67 4.08 -8.65
CA GLY A 59 -2.80 5.02 -7.54
C GLY A 59 -3.67 4.52 -6.40
N THR A 60 -3.69 3.20 -6.17
CA THR A 60 -4.41 2.58 -5.05
C THR A 60 -3.49 1.81 -4.12
N LEU A 61 -3.90 1.72 -2.85
CA LEU A 61 -3.25 0.94 -1.82
C LEU A 61 -4.27 0.02 -1.13
N SER A 62 -3.86 -1.22 -0.85
CA SER A 62 -4.57 -2.11 0.05
C SER A 62 -3.61 -2.69 1.09
N ALA A 63 -4.03 -2.67 2.36
CA ALA A 63 -3.29 -3.24 3.47
C ALA A 63 -4.14 -4.28 4.19
N GLN A 64 -3.50 -5.35 4.62
CA GLN A 64 -4.08 -6.38 5.46
C GLN A 64 -3.05 -6.79 6.51
N ALA A 65 -3.48 -6.91 7.76
CA ALA A 65 -2.63 -7.36 8.85
C ALA A 65 -3.45 -8.17 9.85
N SER A 66 -2.86 -9.21 10.45
CA SER A 66 -3.53 -10.07 11.42
C SER A 66 -2.62 -10.38 12.58
N ASN A 67 -3.12 -10.18 13.80
CA ASN A 67 -2.55 -10.74 15.00
C ASN A 67 -3.04 -12.18 15.19
N PRO A 68 -2.16 -13.18 15.32
CA PRO A 68 -2.57 -14.54 15.68
C PRO A 68 -3.10 -14.62 17.13
N ASP A 69 -2.68 -13.71 18.01
CA ASP A 69 -3.18 -13.61 19.37
C ASP A 69 -4.50 -12.84 19.42
N LYS A 70 -5.59 -13.58 19.53
CA LYS A 70 -6.97 -13.04 19.60
C LYS A 70 -7.31 -12.42 20.95
N THR A 71 -6.42 -12.48 21.94
CA THR A 71 -6.64 -11.86 23.26
C THR A 71 -6.19 -10.41 23.30
N VAL A 72 -5.38 -9.98 22.33
CA VAL A 72 -4.96 -8.58 22.21
C VAL A 72 -6.17 -7.71 21.84
N PRO A 73 -6.46 -6.64 22.60
CA PRO A 73 -7.54 -5.72 22.29
C PRO A 73 -7.36 -5.07 20.92
N ASP A 74 -8.48 -4.70 20.30
CA ASP A 74 -8.45 -3.98 19.05
C ASP A 74 -7.80 -2.59 19.19
N SER A 75 -7.06 -2.21 18.15
CA SER A 75 -6.56 -0.86 17.95
C SER A 75 -7.56 -0.01 17.15
N ALA A 76 -7.21 1.24 16.89
CA ALA A 76 -7.96 2.07 15.94
C ALA A 76 -8.01 1.49 14.51
N TYR A 77 -7.12 0.54 14.17
CA TYR A 77 -7.01 -0.06 12.84
C TYR A 77 -7.60 -1.47 12.72
N THR A 78 -7.93 -2.13 13.84
CA THR A 78 -8.29 -3.54 13.83
C THR A 78 -9.71 -3.79 14.33
N VAL A 79 -10.30 -4.89 13.84
CA VAL A 79 -11.49 -5.51 14.42
C VAL A 79 -11.20 -6.99 14.60
N ASN A 80 -11.35 -7.50 15.82
CA ASN A 80 -10.96 -8.85 16.23
C ASN A 80 -9.51 -9.22 15.84
N GLY A 81 -8.57 -8.28 16.01
CA GLY A 81 -7.15 -8.47 15.70
C GLY A 81 -6.82 -8.51 14.21
N TYR A 82 -7.77 -8.18 13.33
CA TYR A 82 -7.56 -8.10 11.88
C TYR A 82 -7.71 -6.66 11.38
N GLU A 83 -6.76 -6.21 10.57
CA GLU A 83 -6.80 -4.97 9.80
C GLU A 83 -7.06 -5.31 8.35
N ALA A 84 -7.98 -4.58 7.73
CA ALA A 84 -8.11 -4.52 6.29
C ALA A 84 -8.55 -3.12 5.88
N LEU A 85 -7.81 -2.50 4.97
CA LEU A 85 -8.17 -1.22 4.38
C LEU A 85 -7.77 -1.13 2.90
N TYR A 86 -8.46 -0.24 2.20
CA TYR A 86 -8.23 0.09 0.79
C TYR A 86 -8.52 1.56 0.55
N GLY A 87 -7.74 2.18 -0.32
CA GLY A 87 -7.95 3.59 -0.67
C GLY A 87 -7.04 4.10 -1.77
N ASP A 88 -7.22 5.38 -2.08
CA ASP A 88 -6.39 6.11 -3.04
C ASP A 88 -5.11 6.58 -2.37
N ILE A 89 -3.98 6.50 -3.07
CA ILE A 89 -2.67 6.91 -2.58
C ILE A 89 -2.09 8.04 -3.43
N LYS A 90 -1.50 9.02 -2.75
CA LYS A 90 -0.65 10.05 -3.37
C LYS A 90 0.76 9.95 -2.79
N ILE A 91 1.72 9.60 -3.63
CA ILE A 91 3.11 9.37 -3.24
C ILE A 91 3.94 10.62 -3.52
N ASP A 92 4.76 11.00 -2.55
CA ASP A 92 5.82 12.00 -2.66
C ASP A 92 7.16 11.30 -2.36
N ASP A 93 7.83 10.83 -3.41
CA ASP A 93 9.12 10.14 -3.29
C ASP A 93 10.24 11.05 -2.76
N VAL A 94 10.15 12.36 -3.00
CA VAL A 94 11.18 13.32 -2.55
C VAL A 94 11.08 13.52 -1.05
N ALA A 95 9.85 13.64 -0.52
CA ALA A 95 9.61 13.74 0.91
C ALA A 95 9.75 12.40 1.64
N GLY A 96 9.72 11.27 0.91
CA GLY A 96 9.63 9.93 1.49
C GLY A 96 8.31 9.74 2.23
N ARG A 97 7.20 10.23 1.64
CA ARG A 97 5.87 10.20 2.26
C ARG A 97 4.78 9.85 1.28
N PHE A 98 3.67 9.35 1.79
CA PHE A 98 2.44 9.29 1.02
C PHE A 98 1.23 9.63 1.89
N ILE A 99 0.14 10.01 1.21
CA ILE A 99 -1.17 10.18 1.83
C ILE A 99 -2.10 9.10 1.27
N LEU A 100 -2.67 8.30 2.15
CA LEU A 100 -3.75 7.37 1.87
C LEU A 100 -5.09 8.05 2.19
N THR A 101 -6.02 8.08 1.24
CA THR A 101 -7.43 8.42 1.49
C THR A 101 -8.24 7.14 1.56
N VAL A 102 -8.76 6.79 2.73
CA VAL A 102 -9.40 5.49 2.96
C VAL A 102 -10.79 5.45 2.34
N ASN A 103 -11.00 4.53 1.40
CA ASN A 103 -12.27 4.34 0.70
C ASN A 103 -13.09 3.20 1.31
N SER A 104 -12.42 2.19 1.86
CA SER A 104 -13.04 1.07 2.58
C SER A 104 -12.11 0.55 3.66
N ALA A 105 -12.67 0.16 4.79
CA ALA A 105 -11.94 -0.44 5.89
C ALA A 105 -12.84 -1.35 6.73
N LEU A 106 -12.24 -2.36 7.37
CA LEU A 106 -12.93 -3.18 8.36
C LEU A 106 -13.31 -2.36 9.60
N ALA A 107 -12.38 -1.55 10.10
CA ALA A 107 -12.67 -0.53 11.10
C ALA A 107 -13.37 0.65 10.42
N SER A 108 -14.72 0.67 10.47
CA SER A 108 -15.55 1.63 9.72
C SER A 108 -15.26 3.10 10.03
N GLY A 109 -14.72 3.40 11.21
CA GLY A 109 -14.33 4.75 11.60
C GLY A 109 -13.20 5.35 10.75
N LEU A 110 -12.46 4.53 10.00
CA LEU A 110 -11.36 4.99 9.14
C LEU A 110 -11.85 5.53 7.79
N ILE A 111 -13.06 5.18 7.36
CA ILE A 111 -13.57 5.53 6.03
C ILE A 111 -13.63 7.06 5.88
N GLY A 112 -13.06 7.58 4.79
CA GLY A 112 -12.96 9.01 4.51
C GLY A 112 -11.77 9.73 5.17
N GLN A 113 -11.02 9.06 6.06
CA GLN A 113 -9.84 9.65 6.67
C GLN A 113 -8.67 9.75 5.68
N LYS A 114 -7.81 10.74 5.94
CA LYS A 114 -6.51 10.87 5.27
C LYS A 114 -5.42 10.48 6.25
N MET A 115 -4.60 9.51 5.87
CA MET A 115 -3.49 9.00 6.66
C MET A 115 -2.18 9.33 5.99
N GLU A 116 -1.36 10.16 6.63
CA GLU A 116 -0.02 10.47 6.15
C GLU A 116 0.98 9.47 6.74
N ARG A 117 1.79 8.87 5.86
CA ARG A 117 2.79 7.87 6.23
C ARG A 117 4.15 8.27 5.70
N ALA A 118 5.17 8.09 6.52
CA ALA A 118 6.56 8.17 6.12
C ALA A 118 7.02 6.78 5.67
N PHE A 119 7.81 6.74 4.61
CA PHE A 119 8.41 5.51 4.13
C PHE A 119 9.90 5.66 3.86
N HIS A 120 10.63 4.56 4.05
CA HIS A 120 12.03 4.46 3.66
C HIS A 120 12.26 3.16 2.90
N LEU A 121 12.86 3.27 1.70
CA LEU A 121 13.17 2.15 0.83
C LEU A 121 14.67 1.87 0.85
N THR A 122 15.05 0.64 1.15
CA THR A 122 16.44 0.16 1.03
C THR A 122 16.43 -1.18 0.29
N GLY A 123 16.75 -1.14 -1.00
CA GLY A 123 16.71 -2.32 -1.87
C GLY A 123 15.30 -2.92 -1.94
N ASN A 124 15.12 -4.12 -1.39
CA ASN A 124 13.84 -4.84 -1.35
C ASN A 124 13.11 -4.68 -0.01
N LYS A 125 13.57 -3.80 0.88
CA LYS A 125 12.95 -3.52 2.17
C LYS A 125 12.22 -2.18 2.14
N LEU A 126 11.03 -2.17 2.73
CA LEU A 126 10.20 -1.00 2.95
C LEU A 126 9.96 -0.87 4.45
N GLU A 127 10.38 0.25 5.03
CA GLU A 127 9.97 0.66 6.37
C GLU A 127 8.86 1.69 6.25
N LEU A 128 7.78 1.48 7.00
CA LEU A 128 6.60 2.33 7.01
C LEU A 128 6.31 2.76 8.44
N SER A 129 5.99 4.04 8.64
CA SER A 129 5.53 4.56 9.92
C SER A 129 4.53 5.72 9.73
N PRO A 130 3.77 6.07 10.77
CA PRO A 130 3.08 7.34 10.85
C PRO A 130 4.06 8.51 10.72
N VAL A 131 3.56 9.62 10.19
CA VAL A 131 4.24 10.92 10.35
C VAL A 131 4.05 11.45 11.77
N ASP A 132 2.86 11.25 12.35
CA ASP A 132 2.59 11.54 13.76
C ASP A 132 3.19 10.46 14.66
N LYS A 133 4.25 10.80 15.40
CA LYS A 133 4.91 9.88 16.34
C LYS A 133 3.99 9.42 17.48
N GLY A 134 2.89 10.13 17.75
CA GLY A 134 1.89 9.74 18.73
C GLY A 134 1.11 8.48 18.37
N GLU A 135 1.02 8.13 17.07
CA GLU A 135 0.39 6.89 16.62
C GLU A 135 1.19 5.63 17.00
N GLY A 136 2.52 5.75 17.18
CA GLY A 136 3.30 4.75 17.93
C GLY A 136 3.48 3.38 17.27
N TRP A 137 3.74 3.32 15.96
CA TRP A 137 4.04 2.05 15.29
C TRP A 137 5.05 2.17 14.14
N ARG A 138 5.69 1.05 13.80
CA ARG A 138 6.55 0.86 12.63
C ARG A 138 6.31 -0.52 12.02
N VAL A 139 6.24 -0.59 10.70
CA VAL A 139 6.15 -1.85 9.97
C VAL A 139 7.34 -1.97 9.02
N THR A 140 7.97 -3.13 8.99
CA THR A 140 8.95 -3.48 7.97
C THR A 140 8.36 -4.53 7.04
N TYR A 141 8.49 -4.29 5.75
CA TYR A 141 8.09 -5.20 4.69
C TYR A 141 9.28 -5.61 3.82
N GLU A 142 9.16 -6.76 3.19
CA GLU A 142 10.00 -7.19 2.08
C GLU A 142 9.16 -7.32 0.81
N ARG A 143 9.72 -6.95 -0.34
CA ARG A 143 9.02 -7.09 -1.61
C ARG A 143 8.77 -8.58 -1.93
N TYR A 144 7.55 -8.90 -2.39
CA TYR A 144 7.30 -10.22 -2.97
C TYR A 144 8.16 -10.43 -4.22
N ARG A 145 8.76 -11.62 -4.34
CA ARG A 145 9.58 -12.02 -5.48
C ARG A 145 8.78 -12.88 -6.45
#